data_AF-A0A8H4V4A7-F1
#
_entry.id   AF-A0A8H4V4A7-F1
#
_cell.length_a   1.000
_cell.length_b   1.000
_cell.length_c   1.000
_cell.angle_alpha   90.00
_cell.angle_beta   90.00
_cell.angle_gamma   90.00
#
_symmetry.space_group_name_H-M   'P 1'
#
loop_
_entity.id
_entity.type
_entity.pdbx_description
1 polymer ?
#
loop_
_entity_poly.entity_id
_entity_poly.type
_entity_poly.pdbx_seq_one_letter_code
_entity_poly.pdbx_strand_id
1 'polypeptide(L)'
;MCRFLVYKGRSEILLSKLVTEPSHSILTQSYDSRLRLDTRRPVNGDGFGVGFYPDPNISPEPCIFTSTLPAWNCENLERLASKTCSNLVFAHVRASTEGALADNNCHPFQHNTLMWMHNGNLGGWNYIKRPLSESLNDKWYLGVKGGTDSEWAFALFLDLMEKEGADPSSDPGPDGFGQAFLRQVMFKTIAKINEFIRQIPEKHKVTDLETRSLLNFAVTDGHTVTVLLHPIVDEFYNDDPNHDRSSVYALSKGFAPPAVVTPKKSTAAARASLALANGPTKLDSLAQKVTQLELAS
;
A
#
# COMPACT_ATOMS: atom_id res chain seq x y z
N MET A 1 -13.53 3.49 -0.54
CA MET A 1 -12.21 2.83 -0.68
C MET A 1 -11.11 3.86 -0.52
N CYS A 2 -10.19 3.64 0.42
CA CYS A 2 -9.03 4.50 0.69
C CYS A 2 -8.08 4.65 -0.52
N ARG A 3 -6.92 5.31 -0.32
CA ARG A 3 -5.76 5.25 -1.22
C ARG A 3 -4.49 5.12 -0.41
N PHE A 4 -3.47 4.46 -0.95
CA PHE A 4 -2.14 4.49 -0.37
C PHE A 4 -1.06 4.67 -1.43
N LEU A 5 0.10 5.15 -0.96
CA LEU A 5 1.33 5.32 -1.70
C LEU A 5 2.45 4.59 -0.94
N VAL A 6 3.31 3.92 -1.69
CA VAL A 6 4.53 3.31 -1.18
C VAL A 6 5.70 3.84 -1.98
N TYR A 7 6.75 4.27 -1.28
CA TYR A 7 8.04 4.60 -1.85
C TYR A 7 9.12 3.75 -1.21
N LYS A 8 9.99 3.18 -2.04
CA LYS A 8 11.26 2.57 -1.63
C LYS A 8 12.32 2.93 -2.66
N GLY A 9 13.34 3.66 -2.24
CA GLY A 9 14.40 4.19 -3.10
C GLY A 9 15.80 3.83 -2.63
N ARG A 10 16.78 3.96 -3.52
CA ARG A 10 18.22 3.87 -3.16
C ARG A 10 18.73 5.13 -2.48
N SER A 11 18.08 6.26 -2.76
CA SER A 11 18.39 7.55 -2.19
C SER A 11 17.16 8.04 -1.45
N GLU A 12 17.38 8.82 -0.41
CA GLU A 12 16.27 9.43 0.30
C GLU A 12 15.54 10.43 -0.59
N ILE A 13 14.24 10.58 -0.35
CA ILE A 13 13.41 11.59 -0.97
C ILE A 13 12.70 12.41 0.10
N LEU A 14 12.55 13.70 -0.17
CA LEU A 14 11.75 14.59 0.66
C LEU A 14 10.29 14.15 0.60
N LEU A 15 9.62 14.01 1.75
CA LEU A 15 8.24 13.55 1.83
C LEU A 15 7.29 14.41 0.99
N SER A 16 7.51 15.73 0.90
CA SER A 16 6.67 16.63 0.08
C SER A 16 6.66 16.25 -1.39
N LYS A 17 7.78 15.73 -1.92
CA LYS A 17 7.91 15.26 -3.30
C LYS A 17 7.06 14.03 -3.59
N LEU A 18 6.60 13.31 -2.57
CA LEU A 18 5.70 12.17 -2.69
C LEU A 18 4.26 12.52 -2.31
N VAL A 19 4.10 13.24 -1.19
CA VAL A 19 2.83 13.34 -0.48
C VAL A 19 2.01 14.54 -0.91
N THR A 20 2.63 15.68 -1.22
CA THR A 20 1.92 16.96 -1.39
C THR A 20 2.14 17.59 -2.77
N GLU A 21 3.36 17.58 -3.29
CA GLU A 21 3.74 18.31 -4.51
C GLU A 21 3.27 17.69 -5.84
N PRO A 22 3.21 16.35 -6.03
CA PRO A 22 2.73 15.80 -7.30
C PRO A 22 1.31 16.26 -7.64
N SER A 23 1.04 16.55 -8.92
CA SER A 23 -0.29 17.02 -9.35
C SER A 23 -1.42 16.02 -9.05
N HIS A 24 -1.09 14.74 -8.94
CA HIS A 24 -1.99 13.67 -8.47
C HIS A 24 -1.41 12.97 -7.24
N SER A 25 -0.87 13.75 -6.31
CA SER A 25 -0.32 13.28 -5.04
C SER A 25 -1.34 12.52 -4.20
N ILE A 26 -0.87 11.81 -3.18
CA ILE A 26 -1.78 11.12 -2.23
C ILE A 26 -2.68 12.13 -1.52
N LEU A 27 -2.20 13.35 -1.27
CA LEU A 27 -3.02 14.47 -0.78
C LEU A 27 -4.09 14.85 -1.80
N THR A 28 -3.77 15.09 -3.07
CA THR A 28 -4.81 15.41 -4.07
C THR A 28 -5.82 14.28 -4.21
N GLN A 29 -5.37 13.02 -4.19
CA GLN A 29 -6.24 11.85 -4.24
C GLN A 29 -7.17 11.73 -3.03
N SER A 30 -6.92 12.48 -1.94
CA SER A 30 -7.84 12.49 -0.81
C SER A 30 -9.13 13.24 -1.10
N TYR A 31 -9.19 14.13 -2.09
CA TYR A 31 -10.43 14.82 -2.49
C TYR A 31 -10.75 14.76 -3.99
N ASP A 32 -9.78 14.46 -4.86
CA ASP A 32 -9.94 14.24 -6.31
C ASP A 32 -9.34 12.87 -6.72
N SER A 33 -10.05 11.78 -6.42
CA SER A 33 -9.61 10.42 -6.80
C SER A 33 -10.23 9.95 -8.12
N ARG A 34 -9.48 10.07 -9.22
CA ARG A 34 -9.96 9.85 -10.60
C ARG A 34 -10.21 8.39 -10.98
N LEU A 35 -9.52 7.45 -10.33
CA LEU A 35 -9.65 6.00 -10.60
C LEU A 35 -10.58 5.30 -9.59
N ARG A 36 -11.47 6.05 -8.95
CA ARG A 36 -12.49 5.48 -8.05
C ARG A 36 -13.72 5.09 -8.88
N LEU A 37 -14.03 3.79 -8.89
CA LEU A 37 -15.26 3.29 -9.54
C LEU A 37 -16.52 3.67 -8.75
N ASP A 38 -16.45 3.69 -7.42
CA ASP A 38 -17.59 4.03 -6.55
C ASP A 38 -17.70 5.55 -6.32
N THR A 39 -18.67 6.19 -6.96
CA THR A 39 -18.90 7.63 -6.87
C THR A 39 -19.66 8.07 -5.61
N ARG A 40 -20.19 7.14 -4.80
CA ARG A 40 -21.02 7.46 -3.61
C ARG A 40 -20.25 8.17 -2.49
N ARG A 41 -18.94 7.94 -2.42
CA ARG A 41 -18.04 8.63 -1.49
C ARG A 41 -16.91 9.20 -2.34
N PRO A 42 -16.95 10.49 -2.73
CA PRO A 42 -15.96 11.04 -3.65
C PRO A 42 -14.61 11.32 -2.98
N VAL A 43 -14.58 11.43 -1.64
CA VAL A 43 -13.39 11.86 -0.88
C VAL A 43 -12.85 10.77 0.07
N ASN A 44 -11.62 10.94 0.52
CA ASN A 44 -10.93 10.25 1.62
C ASN A 44 -10.64 11.27 2.73
N GLY A 45 -11.70 11.75 3.37
CA GLY A 45 -11.62 12.81 4.39
C GLY A 45 -11.53 12.30 5.82
N ASP A 46 -11.54 10.99 6.04
CA ASP A 46 -11.72 10.39 7.37
C ASP A 46 -10.39 10.12 8.09
N GLY A 47 -9.36 10.89 7.72
CA GLY A 47 -8.01 10.82 8.24
C GLY A 47 -6.95 10.46 7.21
N PHE A 48 -5.70 10.56 7.62
CA PHE A 48 -4.54 10.15 6.86
C PHE A 48 -3.45 9.64 7.79
N GLY A 49 -2.42 9.02 7.21
CA GLY A 49 -1.15 8.87 7.90
C GLY A 49 0.02 8.73 6.95
N VAL A 50 1.19 9.08 7.46
CA VAL A 50 2.49 8.95 6.80
C VAL A 50 3.43 8.27 7.78
N GLY A 51 3.96 7.12 7.38
CA GLY A 51 5.02 6.41 8.08
C GLY A 51 6.29 6.43 7.24
N PHE A 52 7.44 6.66 7.88
CA PHE A 52 8.74 6.67 7.22
C PHE A 52 9.81 6.10 8.15
N TYR A 53 10.82 5.44 7.58
CA TYR A 53 11.96 5.00 8.37
C TYR A 53 12.97 6.16 8.47
N PRO A 54 13.39 6.54 9.69
CA PRO A 54 14.44 7.53 9.87
C PRO A 54 15.81 6.96 9.48
N ASP A 55 16.86 7.76 9.64
CA ASP A 55 18.23 7.27 9.56
C ASP A 55 18.39 6.06 10.52
N PRO A 56 18.97 4.93 10.07
CA PRO A 56 19.16 3.73 10.90
C PRO A 56 19.95 3.98 12.20
N ASN A 57 20.77 5.03 12.27
CA ASN A 57 21.49 5.42 13.48
C ASN A 57 20.58 6.07 14.54
N ILE A 58 19.38 6.51 14.16
CA ILE A 58 18.38 7.09 15.07
C ILE A 58 17.49 5.98 15.64
N SER A 59 16.89 5.17 14.76
CA SER A 59 16.02 4.06 15.15
C SER A 59 15.78 3.11 13.97
N PRO A 60 15.69 1.79 14.20
CA PRO A 60 15.21 0.83 13.19
C PRO A 60 13.69 0.89 13.00
N GLU A 61 12.96 1.50 13.93
CA GLU A 61 11.50 1.60 13.89
C GLU A 61 11.03 2.78 13.02
N PRO A 62 9.91 2.64 12.32
CA PRO A 62 9.32 3.74 11.57
C PRO A 62 8.80 4.83 12.50
N CYS A 63 8.87 6.07 12.05
CA CYS A 63 8.15 7.19 12.64
C CYS A 63 6.80 7.34 11.92
N ILE A 64 5.70 7.37 12.69
CA ILE A 64 4.34 7.44 12.15
C ILE A 64 3.68 8.75 12.58
N PHE A 65 3.17 9.47 11.60
CA PHE A 65 2.30 10.62 11.78
C PHE A 65 0.92 10.33 11.20
N THR A 66 -0.08 10.19 12.07
CA THR A 66 -1.49 10.00 11.71
C THR A 66 -2.33 11.17 12.20
N SER A 67 -3.46 11.42 11.54
CA SER A 67 -4.48 12.36 12.02
C SER A 67 -5.85 11.96 11.50
N THR A 68 -6.88 12.17 12.32
CA THR A 68 -8.29 12.14 11.86
C THR A 68 -8.69 13.33 11.00
N LEU A 69 -7.87 14.38 10.91
CA LEU A 69 -8.15 15.49 10.01
C LEU A 69 -8.01 15.05 8.55
N PRO A 70 -8.78 15.63 7.62
CA PRO A 70 -8.52 15.45 6.20
C PRO A 70 -7.10 15.94 5.83
N ALA A 71 -6.40 15.20 4.97
CA ALA A 71 -5.01 15.51 4.60
C ALA A 71 -4.83 16.93 4.04
N TRP A 72 -5.79 17.39 3.22
CA TRP A 72 -5.79 18.73 2.61
C TRP A 72 -5.98 19.87 3.60
N ASN A 73 -6.35 19.58 4.85
CA ASN A 73 -6.58 20.57 5.89
C ASN A 73 -5.59 20.44 7.05
N CYS A 74 -4.45 19.77 6.84
CA CYS A 74 -3.43 19.56 7.86
C CYS A 74 -2.14 20.33 7.53
N GLU A 75 -2.00 21.55 8.04
CA GLU A 75 -0.77 22.34 7.85
C GLU A 75 0.48 21.65 8.40
N ASN A 76 0.33 20.87 9.48
CA ASN A 76 1.44 20.12 10.06
C ASN A 76 1.96 19.04 9.11
N LEU A 77 1.09 18.44 8.28
CA LEU A 77 1.52 17.51 7.24
C LEU A 77 2.44 18.22 6.25
N GLU A 78 2.07 19.40 5.75
CA GLU A 78 2.90 20.16 4.82
C GLU A 78 4.23 20.58 5.43
N ARG A 79 4.20 21.09 6.67
CA ARG A 79 5.41 21.52 7.40
C ARG A 79 6.39 20.37 7.56
N LEU A 80 5.94 19.23 8.09
CA LEU A 80 6.76 18.04 8.28
C LEU A 80 7.24 17.47 6.95
N ALA A 81 6.35 17.35 5.96
CA ALA A 81 6.69 16.78 4.67
C ALA A 81 7.79 17.58 3.94
N SER A 82 7.85 18.90 4.14
CA SER A 82 8.86 19.77 3.53
C SER A 82 10.25 19.68 4.16
N LYS A 83 10.43 18.93 5.26
CA LYS A 83 11.69 18.83 6.02
C LYS A 83 12.15 17.40 6.31
N THR A 84 11.31 16.41 6.06
CA THR A 84 11.62 15.01 6.34
C THR A 84 12.01 14.28 5.06
N CYS A 85 13.18 13.65 5.08
CA CYS A 85 13.63 12.75 4.03
C CYS A 85 13.57 11.30 4.52
N SER A 86 13.31 10.35 3.62
CA SER A 86 13.47 8.93 3.89
C SER A 86 13.62 8.15 2.59
N ASN A 87 14.28 7.00 2.65
CA ASN A 87 14.36 6.05 1.55
C ASN A 87 13.16 5.09 1.49
N LEU A 88 12.32 5.03 2.53
CA LEU A 88 11.18 4.14 2.60
C LEU A 88 9.98 4.80 3.31
N VAL A 89 8.91 5.02 2.55
CA VAL A 89 7.75 5.82 2.98
C VAL A 89 6.45 5.11 2.62
N PHE A 90 5.57 5.02 3.60
CA PHE A 90 4.18 4.59 3.45
C PHE A 90 3.28 5.80 3.71
N ALA A 91 2.33 6.09 2.81
CA ALA A 91 1.34 7.14 3.02
C ALA A 91 -0.06 6.63 2.67
N HIS A 92 -1.07 7.02 3.44
CA HIS A 92 -2.43 6.52 3.29
C HIS A 92 -3.45 7.62 3.59
N VAL A 93 -4.52 7.68 2.80
CA VAL A 93 -5.67 8.56 3.04
C VAL A 93 -6.94 7.73 3.16
N ARG A 94 -7.68 7.95 4.26
CA ARG A 94 -8.74 7.07 4.73
C ARG A 94 -10.12 7.49 4.21
N ALA A 95 -10.88 6.50 3.76
CA ALA A 95 -12.33 6.59 3.52
C ALA A 95 -12.99 5.44 4.30
N SER A 96 -13.47 5.75 5.51
CA SER A 96 -13.83 4.79 6.56
C SER A 96 -15.03 3.92 6.17
N THR A 97 -14.83 2.62 6.03
CA THR A 97 -15.91 1.62 5.98
C THR A 97 -16.23 1.11 7.38
N GLU A 98 -15.20 0.90 8.21
CA GLU A 98 -15.27 0.33 9.54
C GLU A 98 -14.49 1.17 10.56
N GLY A 99 -14.90 1.07 11.82
CA GLY A 99 -14.28 1.78 12.96
C GLY A 99 -14.66 3.27 13.05
N ALA A 100 -14.62 3.81 14.26
CA ALA A 100 -14.86 5.23 14.50
C ALA A 100 -13.78 6.12 13.86
N LEU A 101 -14.04 7.43 13.78
CA LEU A 101 -13.03 8.41 13.45
C LEU A 101 -12.07 8.55 14.65
N ALA A 102 -10.92 7.89 14.57
CA ALA A 102 -9.91 7.88 15.62
C ALA A 102 -8.53 7.67 14.99
N ASP A 103 -7.48 8.23 15.62
CA ASP A 103 -6.10 8.14 15.11
C ASP A 103 -5.62 6.70 15.02
N ASN A 104 -5.97 5.86 16.00
CA ASN A 104 -5.64 4.43 16.00
C ASN A 104 -6.37 3.60 14.92
N ASN A 105 -7.27 4.20 14.13
CA ASN A 105 -7.89 3.58 12.97
C ASN A 105 -7.29 4.09 11.64
N CYS A 106 -6.29 4.99 11.70
CA CYS A 106 -5.60 5.52 10.55
C CYS A 106 -4.34 4.70 10.25
N HIS A 107 -4.15 4.39 8.97
CA HIS A 107 -2.96 3.72 8.47
C HIS A 107 -1.78 4.70 8.37
N PRO A 108 -0.52 4.21 8.36
CA PRO A 108 -0.11 2.82 8.55
C PRO A 108 -0.23 2.34 10.00
N PHE A 109 -0.49 1.05 10.19
CA PHE A 109 -0.34 0.39 11.49
C PHE A 109 1.11 -0.05 11.68
N GLN A 110 1.54 -0.18 12.93
CA GLN A 110 2.93 -0.56 13.27
C GLN A 110 2.99 -1.62 14.35
N HIS A 111 3.95 -2.53 14.20
CA HIS A 111 4.48 -3.38 15.26
C HIS A 111 6.01 -3.43 15.13
N ASN A 112 6.73 -2.83 16.08
CA ASN A 112 8.19 -2.66 16.02
C ASN A 112 8.64 -2.11 14.65
N THR A 113 9.47 -2.86 13.91
CA THR A 113 9.98 -2.48 12.58
C THR A 113 8.96 -2.69 11.46
N LEU A 114 7.81 -3.33 11.70
CA LEU A 114 6.82 -3.61 10.66
C LEU A 114 5.81 -2.47 10.52
N MET A 115 5.59 -1.99 9.28
CA MET A 115 4.42 -1.17 8.94
C MET A 115 3.45 -1.92 8.04
N TRP A 116 2.15 -1.69 8.23
CA TRP A 116 1.06 -2.30 7.48
C TRP A 116 0.04 -1.30 6.96
N MET A 117 -0.36 -1.46 5.70
CA MET A 117 -1.44 -0.71 5.07
C MET A 117 -2.45 -1.64 4.39
N HIS A 118 -3.72 -1.26 4.45
CA HIS A 118 -4.80 -1.93 3.74
C HIS A 118 -5.67 -0.93 2.96
N ASN A 119 -5.93 -1.24 1.69
CA ASN A 119 -6.93 -0.55 0.89
C ASN A 119 -8.08 -1.48 0.47
N GLY A 120 -9.17 -1.42 1.24
CA GLY A 120 -10.42 -2.07 0.90
C GLY A 120 -11.15 -2.48 2.16
N ASN A 121 -11.67 -3.70 2.20
CA ASN A 121 -12.46 -4.22 3.31
C ASN A 121 -12.38 -5.75 3.36
N LEU A 122 -12.59 -6.30 4.55
CA LEU A 122 -12.88 -7.73 4.71
C LEU A 122 -14.38 -7.97 4.55
N GLY A 123 -14.77 -8.88 3.66
CA GLY A 123 -16.17 -9.25 3.42
C GLY A 123 -16.80 -9.93 4.65
N GLY A 124 -18.08 -9.65 4.90
CA GLY A 124 -18.79 -10.24 6.03
C GLY A 124 -18.18 -9.94 7.41
N TRP A 125 -17.55 -8.78 7.59
CA TRP A 125 -16.78 -8.41 8.79
C TRP A 125 -17.48 -8.75 10.12
N ASN A 126 -18.76 -8.42 10.25
CA ASN A 126 -19.56 -8.69 11.45
C ASN A 126 -19.68 -10.18 11.81
N TYR A 127 -19.49 -11.08 10.85
CA TYR A 127 -19.54 -12.53 11.04
C TYR A 127 -18.15 -13.12 11.30
N ILE A 128 -17.11 -12.57 10.68
CA ILE A 128 -15.75 -13.12 10.79
C ILE A 128 -14.93 -12.53 11.93
N LYS A 129 -15.30 -11.36 12.46
CA LYS A 129 -14.53 -10.68 13.53
C LYS A 129 -14.29 -11.59 14.72
N ARG A 130 -15.33 -12.28 15.20
CA ARG A 130 -15.22 -13.20 16.34
C ARG A 130 -14.34 -14.42 16.01
N PRO A 131 -14.63 -15.22 14.96
CA PRO A 131 -13.75 -16.32 14.55
C PRO A 131 -12.29 -15.92 14.31
N LEU A 132 -12.05 -14.75 13.71
CA LEU A 132 -10.69 -14.23 13.52
C LEU A 132 -10.04 -13.95 14.86
N SER A 133 -10.72 -13.22 15.75
CA SER A 133 -10.18 -12.91 17.08
C SER A 133 -9.86 -14.14 17.92
N GLU A 134 -10.69 -15.19 17.84
CA GLU A 134 -10.48 -16.48 18.53
C GLU A 134 -9.31 -17.29 17.95
N SER A 135 -8.84 -16.96 16.74
CA SER A 135 -7.73 -17.67 16.08
C SER A 135 -6.34 -17.12 16.42
N LEU A 136 -6.28 -15.93 17.01
CA LEU A 136 -5.04 -15.24 17.36
C LEU A 136 -4.51 -15.71 18.71
N ASN A 137 -3.18 -15.79 18.85
CA ASN A 137 -2.56 -15.87 20.15
C ASN A 137 -2.82 -14.58 20.96
N ASP A 138 -2.90 -14.70 22.29
CA ASP A 138 -3.23 -13.60 23.21
C ASP A 138 -2.44 -12.31 22.96
N LYS A 139 -1.13 -12.44 22.70
CA LYS A 139 -0.26 -11.28 22.48
C LYS A 139 -0.68 -10.45 21.26
N TRP A 140 -1.18 -11.08 20.19
CA TRP A 140 -1.62 -10.41 18.98
C TRP A 140 -3.05 -9.89 19.10
N TYR A 141 -3.91 -10.62 19.81
CA TYR A 141 -5.26 -10.15 20.15
C TYR A 141 -5.19 -8.87 21.01
N LEU A 142 -4.36 -8.87 22.05
CA LEU A 142 -4.18 -7.73 22.96
C LEU A 142 -3.43 -6.56 22.31
N GLY A 143 -2.72 -6.80 21.20
CA GLY A 143 -2.01 -5.77 20.45
C GLY A 143 -2.89 -4.85 19.62
N VAL A 144 -4.15 -5.25 19.33
CA VAL A 144 -5.10 -4.44 18.57
C VAL A 144 -5.60 -3.26 19.41
N LYS A 145 -5.42 -2.03 18.92
CA LYS A 145 -5.76 -0.79 19.64
C LYS A 145 -7.02 -0.13 19.09
N GLY A 146 -7.25 -0.22 17.79
CA GLY A 146 -8.41 0.32 17.08
C GLY A 146 -9.53 -0.70 16.88
N GLY A 147 -10.39 -0.42 15.91
CA GLY A 147 -11.61 -1.19 15.64
C GLY A 147 -11.79 -1.61 14.18
N THR A 148 -10.80 -1.36 13.33
CA THR A 148 -10.91 -1.62 11.88
C THR A 148 -10.59 -3.06 11.53
N ASP A 149 -11.29 -3.60 10.55
CA ASP A 149 -10.94 -4.88 9.90
C ASP A 149 -9.48 -4.95 9.43
N SER A 150 -8.92 -3.79 9.07
CA SER A 150 -7.58 -3.59 8.55
C SER A 150 -6.50 -3.85 9.61
N GLU A 151 -6.72 -3.41 10.84
CA GLU A 151 -5.82 -3.68 11.98
C GLU A 151 -5.93 -5.13 12.44
N TRP A 152 -7.14 -5.70 12.45
CA TRP A 152 -7.34 -7.12 12.75
C TRP A 152 -6.67 -8.02 11.69
N ALA A 153 -6.68 -7.62 10.42
CA ALA A 153 -5.91 -8.30 9.38
C ALA A 153 -4.39 -8.22 9.64
N PHE A 154 -3.89 -7.10 10.18
CA PHE A 154 -2.50 -6.99 10.58
C PHE A 154 -2.16 -7.88 11.77
N ALA A 155 -3.00 -7.93 12.80
CA ALA A 155 -2.81 -8.84 13.93
C ALA A 155 -2.78 -10.31 13.49
N LEU A 156 -3.63 -10.70 12.53
CA LEU A 156 -3.58 -12.03 11.92
C LEU A 156 -2.29 -12.26 11.11
N PHE A 157 -1.79 -11.25 10.42
CA PHE A 157 -0.51 -11.33 9.72
C PHE A 157 0.65 -11.57 10.70
N LEU A 158 0.72 -10.85 11.81
CA LEU A 158 1.74 -11.01 12.85
C LEU A 158 1.66 -12.40 13.50
N ASP A 159 0.46 -12.86 13.82
CA ASP A 159 0.22 -14.21 14.37
C ASP A 159 0.67 -15.32 13.43
N LEU A 160 0.34 -15.20 12.14
CA LEU A 160 0.80 -16.17 11.14
C LEU A 160 2.30 -16.11 10.92
N MET A 161 2.91 -14.93 10.95
CA MET A 161 4.36 -14.78 10.83
C MET A 161 5.10 -15.53 11.95
N GLU A 162 4.62 -15.41 13.20
CA GLU A 162 5.13 -16.19 14.33
C GLU A 162 4.96 -17.70 14.12
N LYS A 163 3.77 -18.13 13.70
CA LYS A 163 3.47 -19.55 13.41
C LYS A 163 4.32 -20.12 12.27
N GLU A 164 4.78 -19.29 11.35
CA GLU A 164 5.68 -19.65 10.25
C GLU A 164 7.17 -19.61 10.64
N GLY A 165 7.49 -19.28 11.89
CA GLY A 165 8.83 -19.43 12.46
C GLY A 165 9.65 -18.14 12.56
N ALA A 166 9.06 -16.96 12.34
CA ALA A 166 9.73 -15.69 12.59
C ALA A 166 8.97 -14.87 13.63
N ASP A 167 9.64 -14.43 14.71
CA ASP A 167 9.02 -13.53 15.68
C ASP A 167 8.88 -12.13 15.05
N PRO A 168 7.66 -11.59 14.85
CA PRO A 168 7.49 -10.24 14.32
C PRO A 168 8.06 -9.14 15.23
N SER A 169 8.39 -9.49 16.48
CA SER A 169 8.94 -8.56 17.46
C SER A 169 10.47 -8.54 17.47
N SER A 170 11.13 -9.48 16.78
CA SER A 170 12.59 -9.55 16.72
C SER A 170 13.16 -8.50 15.76
N ASP A 171 14.42 -8.14 15.98
CA ASP A 171 15.21 -7.43 14.98
C ASP A 171 15.32 -8.29 13.70
N PRO A 172 14.86 -7.80 12.54
CA PRO A 172 14.91 -8.57 11.30
C PRO A 172 16.34 -8.70 10.73
N GLY A 173 17.32 -7.99 11.28
CA GLY A 173 18.69 -7.96 10.78
C GLY A 173 18.84 -7.18 9.47
N PRO A 174 20.04 -7.18 8.87
CA PRO A 174 20.40 -6.28 7.77
C PRO A 174 19.61 -6.52 6.47
N ASP A 175 19.07 -7.73 6.29
CA ASP A 175 18.36 -8.15 5.07
C ASP A 175 16.83 -8.12 5.22
N GLY A 176 16.32 -7.72 6.39
CA GLY A 176 14.90 -7.83 6.72
C GLY A 176 14.48 -9.28 7.01
N PHE A 177 13.17 -9.49 7.21
CA PHE A 177 12.57 -10.83 7.30
C PHE A 177 12.57 -11.58 5.96
N GLY A 178 12.89 -10.87 4.87
CA GLY A 178 12.98 -11.43 3.52
C GLY A 178 11.67 -11.37 2.75
N GLN A 179 11.74 -10.89 1.50
CA GLN A 179 10.57 -10.67 0.65
C GLN A 179 9.76 -11.95 0.41
N ALA A 180 10.43 -13.08 0.15
CA ALA A 180 9.74 -14.36 -0.12
C ALA A 180 8.91 -14.81 1.10
N PHE A 181 9.45 -14.63 2.29
CA PHE A 181 8.79 -14.98 3.54
C PHE A 181 7.59 -14.07 3.82
N LEU A 182 7.76 -12.73 3.78
CA LEU A 182 6.64 -11.80 3.97
C LEU A 182 5.51 -12.03 2.95
N ARG A 183 5.86 -12.34 1.69
CA ARG A 183 4.89 -12.71 0.66
C ARG A 183 4.14 -14.01 0.99
N GLN A 184 4.84 -15.05 1.44
CA GLN A 184 4.21 -16.29 1.88
C GLN A 184 3.23 -16.05 3.04
N VAL A 185 3.65 -15.32 4.07
CA VAL A 185 2.77 -14.99 5.21
C VAL A 185 1.55 -14.21 4.73
N MET A 186 1.74 -13.20 3.87
CA MET A 186 0.63 -12.41 3.32
C MET A 186 -0.38 -13.26 2.55
N PHE A 187 0.07 -14.23 1.75
CA PHE A 187 -0.83 -15.20 1.09
C PHE A 187 -1.59 -16.06 2.10
N LYS A 188 -0.93 -16.51 3.17
CA LYS A 188 -1.58 -17.28 4.24
C LYS A 188 -2.62 -16.44 4.98
N THR A 189 -2.33 -15.16 5.25
CA THR A 189 -3.29 -14.21 5.84
C THR A 189 -4.55 -14.11 4.97
N ILE A 190 -4.39 -13.90 3.66
CA ILE A 190 -5.52 -13.83 2.72
C ILE A 190 -6.29 -15.15 2.66
N ALA A 191 -5.58 -16.28 2.59
CA ALA A 191 -6.20 -17.60 2.57
C ALA A 191 -7.05 -17.84 3.82
N LYS A 192 -6.55 -17.45 5.00
CA LYS A 192 -7.25 -17.57 6.28
C LYS A 192 -8.48 -16.65 6.37
N ILE A 193 -8.37 -15.40 5.92
CA ILE A 193 -9.52 -14.48 5.81
C ILE A 193 -10.60 -15.10 4.92
N ASN A 194 -10.21 -15.60 3.74
CA ASN A 194 -11.15 -16.24 2.81
C ASN A 194 -11.75 -17.55 3.36
N GLU A 195 -11.05 -18.25 4.25
CA GLU A 195 -11.58 -19.42 4.96
C GLU A 195 -12.71 -19.01 5.92
N PHE A 196 -12.50 -17.97 6.75
CA PHE A 196 -13.56 -17.46 7.64
C PHE A 196 -14.80 -17.02 6.87
N ILE A 197 -14.61 -16.34 5.74
CA ILE A 197 -15.72 -15.87 4.90
C ILE A 197 -16.51 -17.04 4.30
N ARG A 198 -15.81 -18.09 3.83
CA ARG A 198 -16.45 -19.29 3.25
C ARG A 198 -17.32 -20.04 4.26
N GLN A 199 -17.02 -19.94 5.55
CA GLN A 199 -17.80 -20.59 6.61
C GLN A 199 -19.09 -19.83 6.99
N ILE A 200 -19.27 -18.58 6.54
CA ILE A 200 -20.40 -17.75 6.96
C ILE A 200 -21.76 -18.38 6.59
N PRO A 201 -22.02 -18.81 5.34
CA PRO A 201 -23.36 -19.26 4.96
C PRO A 201 -23.83 -20.48 5.76
N GLU A 202 -22.93 -21.45 5.99
CA GLU A 202 -23.23 -22.66 6.77
C GLU A 202 -23.47 -22.35 8.25
N LYS A 203 -22.60 -21.53 8.86
CA LYS A 203 -22.64 -21.23 10.30
C LYS A 203 -23.82 -20.31 10.68
N HIS A 204 -24.19 -19.39 9.80
CA HIS A 204 -25.17 -18.34 10.11
C HIS A 204 -26.48 -18.46 9.32
N LYS A 205 -26.59 -19.41 8.38
CA LYS A 205 -27.79 -19.61 7.55
C LYS A 205 -28.20 -18.35 6.77
N VAL A 206 -27.22 -17.59 6.27
CA VAL A 206 -27.43 -16.38 5.48
C VAL A 206 -26.95 -16.61 4.05
N THR A 207 -27.79 -16.31 3.05
CA THR A 207 -27.47 -16.49 1.62
C THR A 207 -27.20 -15.17 0.91
N ASP A 208 -27.78 -14.06 1.39
CA ASP A 208 -27.78 -12.77 0.67
C ASP A 208 -26.79 -11.77 1.27
N LEU A 209 -25.65 -12.27 1.78
CA LEU A 209 -24.61 -11.44 2.37
C LEU A 209 -23.53 -11.10 1.33
N GLU A 210 -23.22 -9.81 1.20
CA GLU A 210 -22.04 -9.36 0.47
C GLU A 210 -20.76 -9.81 1.20
N THR A 211 -20.05 -10.75 0.58
CA THR A 211 -18.85 -11.40 1.15
C THR A 211 -17.59 -11.07 0.37
N ARG A 212 -17.66 -10.22 -0.67
CA ARG A 212 -16.47 -9.81 -1.41
C ARG A 212 -15.55 -8.97 -0.52
N SER A 213 -14.29 -9.38 -0.51
CA SER A 213 -13.20 -8.64 0.11
C SER A 213 -12.40 -7.89 -0.94
N LEU A 214 -11.85 -6.74 -0.57
CA LEU A 214 -10.89 -5.99 -1.35
C LEU A 214 -9.60 -5.92 -0.53
N LEU A 215 -8.69 -6.86 -0.74
CA LEU A 215 -7.55 -7.12 0.15
C LEU A 215 -6.24 -6.57 -0.42
N ASN A 216 -6.21 -5.27 -0.73
CA ASN A 216 -4.97 -4.63 -1.19
C ASN A 216 -4.09 -4.34 0.03
N PHE A 217 -3.13 -5.22 0.31
CA PHE A 217 -2.24 -5.12 1.46
C PHE A 217 -0.84 -4.63 1.06
N ALA A 218 -0.22 -3.85 1.92
CA ALA A 218 1.19 -3.49 1.83
C ALA A 218 1.85 -3.65 3.19
N VAL A 219 3.00 -4.31 3.23
CA VAL A 219 3.82 -4.48 4.42
C VAL A 219 5.28 -4.14 4.13
N THR A 220 5.96 -3.61 5.12
CA THR A 220 7.40 -3.35 5.10
C THR A 220 7.99 -3.63 6.47
N ASP A 221 9.23 -4.10 6.52
CA ASP A 221 10.05 -4.30 7.73
C ASP A 221 11.19 -3.29 7.85
N GLY A 222 11.21 -2.27 6.97
CA GLY A 222 12.26 -1.26 6.85
C GLY A 222 13.30 -1.59 5.78
N HIS A 223 13.39 -2.86 5.37
CA HIS A 223 14.36 -3.36 4.39
C HIS A 223 13.68 -3.85 3.12
N THR A 224 12.52 -4.46 3.24
CA THR A 224 11.75 -5.12 2.19
C THR A 224 10.33 -4.55 2.15
N VAL A 225 9.74 -4.53 0.96
CA VAL A 225 8.36 -4.09 0.76
C VAL A 225 7.65 -5.20 0.00
N THR A 226 6.52 -5.65 0.54
CA THR A 226 5.63 -6.60 -0.13
C THR A 226 4.27 -5.94 -0.29
N VAL A 227 3.80 -5.83 -1.53
CA VAL A 227 2.47 -5.30 -1.85
C VAL A 227 1.71 -6.38 -2.61
N LEU A 228 0.52 -6.71 -2.13
CA LEU A 228 -0.43 -7.54 -2.86
C LEU A 228 -1.62 -6.67 -3.24
N LEU A 229 -1.89 -6.61 -4.54
CA LEU A 229 -3.03 -5.89 -5.10
C LEU A 229 -4.02 -6.92 -5.63
N HIS A 230 -5.30 -6.72 -5.36
CA HIS A 230 -6.37 -7.31 -6.15
C HIS A 230 -6.64 -6.36 -7.32
N PRO A 231 -6.08 -6.63 -8.51
CA PRO A 231 -6.06 -5.66 -9.59
C PRO A 231 -7.48 -5.40 -10.11
N ILE A 232 -7.74 -4.15 -10.47
CA ILE A 232 -8.82 -3.86 -11.42
C ILE A 232 -8.28 -4.32 -12.77
N VAL A 233 -8.96 -5.28 -13.40
CA VAL A 233 -8.63 -5.76 -14.74
C VAL A 233 -9.15 -4.71 -15.73
N ASP A 234 -8.26 -3.82 -16.17
CA ASP A 234 -8.50 -2.79 -17.18
C ASP A 234 -7.51 -2.91 -18.35
N GLU A 235 -7.55 -1.98 -19.30
CA GLU A 235 -6.65 -1.97 -20.47
C GLU A 235 -5.16 -1.77 -20.14
N PHE A 236 -4.84 -1.39 -18.90
CA PHE A 236 -3.47 -1.24 -18.39
C PHE A 236 -3.06 -2.37 -17.45
N TYR A 237 -3.95 -3.33 -17.19
CA TYR A 237 -3.67 -4.48 -16.36
C TYR A 237 -2.69 -5.43 -17.06
N ASN A 238 -1.74 -5.96 -16.28
CA ASN A 238 -0.78 -6.96 -16.73
C ASN A 238 -0.81 -8.14 -15.75
N ASP A 239 -1.01 -9.34 -16.29
CA ASP A 239 -1.05 -10.59 -15.52
C ASP A 239 0.31 -10.98 -14.91
N ASP A 240 1.42 -10.42 -15.40
CA ASP A 240 2.73 -10.59 -14.78
C ASP A 240 2.88 -9.66 -13.56
N PRO A 241 2.90 -10.19 -12.32
CA PRO A 241 3.07 -9.37 -11.12
C PRO A 241 4.46 -8.72 -11.03
N ASN A 242 5.44 -9.21 -11.79
CA ASN A 242 6.78 -8.65 -11.88
C ASN A 242 6.95 -7.69 -13.07
N HIS A 243 5.87 -7.35 -13.78
CA HIS A 243 5.93 -6.42 -14.88
C HIS A 243 6.52 -5.08 -14.42
N ASP A 244 7.64 -4.68 -15.03
CA ASP A 244 8.29 -3.39 -14.80
C ASP A 244 7.32 -2.26 -15.17
N ARG A 245 6.70 -1.65 -14.15
CA ARG A 245 5.83 -0.50 -14.35
C ARG A 245 6.70 0.71 -14.71
N SER A 246 6.40 1.32 -15.84
CA SER A 246 7.18 2.44 -16.37
C SER A 246 7.13 3.64 -15.43
N SER A 247 8.29 4.03 -14.90
CA SER A 247 8.44 5.26 -14.13
C SER A 247 8.12 6.50 -14.98
N VAL A 248 8.39 6.45 -16.29
CA VAL A 248 7.98 7.47 -17.26
C VAL A 248 6.45 7.54 -17.38
N TYR A 249 5.76 6.40 -17.27
CA TYR A 249 4.30 6.39 -17.23
C TYR A 249 3.78 7.06 -15.94
N ALA A 250 4.33 6.71 -14.78
CA ALA A 250 3.97 7.37 -13.52
C ALA A 250 4.21 8.90 -13.56
N LEU A 251 5.32 9.34 -14.15
CA LEU A 251 5.61 10.76 -14.41
C LEU A 251 4.60 11.40 -15.35
N SER A 252 4.35 10.81 -16.53
CA SER A 252 3.39 11.37 -17.50
C SER A 252 1.95 11.41 -16.98
N LYS A 253 1.63 10.57 -16.00
CA LYS A 253 0.36 10.60 -15.27
C LYS A 253 0.41 11.42 -13.98
N GLY A 254 1.47 12.19 -13.72
CA GLY A 254 1.56 13.12 -12.59
C GLY A 254 1.61 12.47 -11.20
N PHE A 255 1.95 11.18 -11.12
CA PHE A 255 2.06 10.42 -9.87
C PHE A 255 3.45 10.51 -9.22
N ALA A 256 4.45 11.08 -9.91
CA ALA A 256 5.80 11.29 -9.40
C ALA A 256 6.37 12.63 -9.92
N PRO A 257 7.32 13.25 -9.22
CA PRO A 257 7.98 14.46 -9.69
C PRO A 257 9.14 14.13 -10.66
N PRO A 258 9.48 15.05 -11.60
CA PRO A 258 10.48 14.81 -12.66
C PRO A 258 11.87 14.36 -12.18
N ALA A 259 12.26 14.72 -10.96
CA ALA A 259 13.59 14.46 -10.39
C ALA A 259 13.83 13.01 -9.93
N VAL A 260 12.83 12.12 -9.95
CA VAL A 260 12.90 10.77 -9.34
C VAL A 260 13.41 9.69 -10.31
N VAL A 261 13.57 10.01 -11.60
CA VAL A 261 13.89 9.00 -12.62
C VAL A 261 15.17 9.37 -13.37
N THR A 262 16.25 8.64 -13.10
CA THR A 262 17.30 8.46 -14.10
C THR A 262 16.81 7.38 -15.07
N PRO A 263 16.70 7.65 -16.38
CA PRO A 263 16.35 6.61 -17.33
C PRO A 263 17.40 5.51 -17.27
N LYS A 264 17.01 4.27 -16.95
CA LYS A 264 17.88 3.12 -17.21
C LYS A 264 18.14 3.14 -18.72
N LYS A 265 19.39 3.40 -19.14
CA LYS A 265 19.82 3.16 -20.51
C LYS A 265 19.58 1.68 -20.80
N SER A 266 18.56 1.36 -21.59
CA SER A 266 18.36 0.00 -22.09
C SER A 266 19.62 -0.39 -22.86
N THR A 267 20.32 -1.43 -22.42
CA THR A 267 21.42 -2.01 -23.20
C THR A 267 20.85 -2.60 -24.48
N ALA A 268 21.61 -2.55 -25.58
CA ALA A 268 21.16 -3.02 -26.90
C ALA A 268 20.67 -4.47 -26.90
N ALA A 269 21.17 -5.30 -25.98
CA ALA A 269 20.70 -6.67 -25.76
C ALA A 269 19.25 -6.76 -25.25
N ALA A 270 18.81 -5.83 -24.40
CA ALA A 270 17.43 -5.80 -23.89
C ALA A 270 16.41 -5.37 -24.97
N ARG A 271 16.82 -4.52 -25.92
CA ARG A 271 15.99 -4.13 -27.07
C ARG A 271 15.73 -5.31 -28.01
N ALA A 272 16.71 -6.17 -28.22
CA ALA A 272 16.58 -7.33 -29.10
C ALA A 272 15.62 -8.40 -28.52
N SER A 273 15.67 -8.65 -27.21
CA SER A 273 14.76 -9.58 -26.55
C SER A 273 13.31 -9.05 -26.44
N LEU A 274 13.11 -7.74 -26.30
CA LEU A 274 11.76 -7.15 -26.30
C LEU A 274 11.10 -7.19 -27.69
N ALA A 275 11.87 -6.97 -28.77
CA ALA A 275 11.35 -6.94 -30.14
C ALA A 275 10.93 -8.33 -30.67
N LEU A 276 11.46 -9.41 -30.09
CA LEU A 276 11.10 -10.79 -30.44
C LEU A 276 9.89 -11.31 -29.65
N ALA A 277 9.62 -10.76 -28.47
CA ALA A 277 8.51 -11.19 -27.61
C ALA A 277 7.21 -10.38 -27.81
N ASN A 278 7.33 -9.11 -28.19
CA ASN A 278 6.19 -8.24 -28.46
C ASN A 278 6.27 -7.72 -29.90
N GLY A 279 5.32 -8.16 -30.74
CA GLY A 279 5.05 -7.48 -32.03
C GLY A 279 4.81 -5.97 -31.82
N PRO A 280 4.82 -5.17 -32.89
CA PRO A 280 4.90 -3.71 -32.78
C PRO A 280 3.69 -3.18 -32.00
N THR A 281 3.90 -2.78 -30.73
CA THR A 281 2.82 -2.28 -29.86
C THR A 281 2.76 -0.76 -29.89
N LYS A 282 1.54 -0.23 -29.73
CA LYS A 282 1.17 1.19 -29.68
C LYS A 282 2.06 2.06 -28.76
N LEU A 283 2.77 1.49 -27.78
CA LEU A 283 3.66 2.25 -26.87
C LEU A 283 4.81 2.94 -27.60
N ASP A 284 5.39 2.32 -28.63
CA ASP A 284 6.49 2.92 -29.40
C ASP A 284 6.02 4.14 -30.19
N SER A 285 4.75 4.13 -30.66
CA SER A 285 4.15 5.27 -31.36
C SER A 285 3.85 6.47 -30.44
N LEU A 286 3.62 6.22 -29.14
CA LEU A 286 3.40 7.26 -28.13
C LEU A 286 4.73 7.86 -27.66
N ALA A 287 5.75 7.04 -27.46
CA ALA A 287 7.10 7.51 -27.15
C ALA A 287 7.65 8.42 -28.26
N GLN A 288 7.49 8.03 -29.54
CA GLN A 288 7.91 8.85 -30.68
C GLN A 288 7.15 10.19 -30.78
N LYS A 289 5.86 10.22 -30.43
CA LYS A 289 5.06 11.46 -30.43
C LYS A 289 5.49 12.43 -29.33
N VAL A 290 5.88 11.93 -28.16
CA VAL A 290 6.37 12.77 -27.06
C VAL A 290 7.74 13.38 -27.41
N THR A 291 8.63 12.61 -28.05
CA THR A 291 9.94 13.15 -28.48
C THR A 291 9.83 14.19 -29.60
N GLN A 292 8.80 14.11 -30.46
CA GLN A 292 8.55 15.15 -31.48
C GLN A 292 7.96 16.45 -30.89
N LEU A 293 7.25 16.38 -29.77
CA LEU A 293 6.69 17.57 -29.10
C LEU A 293 7.76 18.37 -28.35
N GLU A 294 8.79 17.72 -27.80
CA GLU A 294 9.91 18.40 -27.10
C GLU A 294 10.93 19.08 -28.03
N LEU A 295 10.91 18.79 -29.33
CA LEU A 295 11.80 19.44 -30.32
C LEU A 295 11.14 20.65 -31.02
N ALA A 296 9.87 20.95 -30.70
CA ALA A 296 9.08 22.01 -31.33
C ALA A 296 8.59 23.11 -30.37
N SER A 297 9.13 23.17 -29.14
CA SER A 297 8.92 24.24 -28.16
C SER A 297 10.23 24.88 -27.75
#